data_AF-A0A846ZT31-F1
#
_entry.id   AF-A0A846ZT31-F1
#
_cell.length_a   1.000
_cell.length_b   1.000
_cell.length_c   1.000
_cell.angle_alpha   90.00
_cell.angle_beta   90.00
_cell.angle_gamma   90.00
#
_symmetry.space_group_name_H-M   'P 1'
#
loop_
_entity.id
_entity.type
_entity.pdbx_description
1 polymer ?
#
loop_
_entity_poly.entity_id
_entity_poly.type
_entity_poly.pdbx_seq_one_letter_code
_entity_poly.pdbx_strand_id
1 'polypeptide(L)'
;VMMQVVFHAQIAKEAGNFTFADVVSGICHKLISRHSHLFGDDEATTPHDVLDTWEKNKREEKGHDSIVQELQDVPISFPALMRSFKLQKRAARLGFDWPTIDGAREKIAEETNELFDEVNKAMRDDSFGVGSEGDSPETLERERIFNEGGDLLFAVVNVLRMLEIDPESALNATSEKFIRRFVMMDELARENNQTLEEMSLDEMDQLWNKVKENERKKPCD
;
A
#
# COMPACT_ATOMS: atom_id res chain seq x y z
N VAL A 1 4.11 22.93 3.83
CA VAL A 1 3.68 22.07 4.97
C VAL A 1 3.44 22.87 6.26
N MET A 2 4.42 23.59 6.81
CA MET A 2 4.22 24.35 8.08
C MET A 2 3.08 25.38 8.07
N MET A 3 2.87 26.08 6.96
CA MET A 3 1.76 27.05 6.83
C MET A 3 0.38 26.41 7.06
N GLN A 4 0.17 25.16 6.62
CA GLN A 4 -1.10 24.44 6.83
C GLN A 4 -1.35 24.19 8.32
N VAL A 5 -0.31 23.82 9.07
CA VAL A 5 -0.41 23.60 10.53
C VAL A 5 -0.79 24.89 11.25
N VAL A 6 -0.13 26.00 10.91
CA VAL A 6 -0.44 27.32 11.50
C VAL A 6 -1.87 27.74 11.17
N PHE A 7 -2.30 27.55 9.91
CA PHE A 7 -3.64 27.91 9.45
C PHE A 7 -4.74 27.11 10.18
N HIS A 8 -4.60 25.78 10.27
CA HIS A 8 -5.54 24.94 11.02
C HIS A 8 -5.57 25.27 12.52
N ALA A 9 -4.42 25.54 13.13
CA ALA A 9 -4.36 25.95 14.53
C ALA A 9 -5.03 27.31 14.78
N GLN A 10 -4.94 28.24 13.82
CA GLN A 10 -5.63 29.53 13.90
C GLN A 10 -7.15 29.37 13.81
N ILE A 11 -7.65 28.58 12.86
CA ILE A 11 -9.09 28.26 12.74
C ILE A 11 -9.60 27.58 14.03
N ALA A 12 -8.84 26.62 14.57
CA ALA A 12 -9.21 25.93 15.80
C ALA A 12 -9.26 26.88 17.02
N LYS A 13 -8.34 27.85 17.08
CA LYS A 13 -8.34 28.88 18.12
C LYS A 13 -9.54 29.80 18.02
N GLU A 14 -9.93 30.22 16.81
CA GLU A 14 -11.12 31.04 16.58
C GLU A 14 -12.41 30.32 16.96
N ALA A 15 -12.45 28.99 16.77
CA ALA A 15 -13.53 28.13 17.23
C ALA A 15 -13.50 27.82 18.75
N GLY A 16 -12.50 28.32 19.49
CA GLY A 16 -12.37 28.09 20.93
C GLY A 16 -11.89 26.69 21.33
N ASN A 17 -11.30 25.92 20.42
CA ASN A 17 -10.88 24.53 20.67
C ASN A 17 -9.46 24.44 21.26
N PHE A 18 -8.44 24.76 20.45
CA PHE A 18 -7.03 24.67 20.85
C PHE A 18 -6.19 25.70 20.09
N THR A 19 -5.00 25.99 20.60
CA THR A 19 -4.03 26.92 20.01
C THR A 19 -2.84 26.21 19.41
N PHE A 20 -2.02 26.93 18.64
CA PHE A 20 -0.75 26.40 18.14
C PHE A 20 0.19 25.94 19.28
N ALA A 21 0.19 26.65 20.41
CA ALA A 21 0.98 26.25 21.58
C ALA A 21 0.51 24.91 22.17
N ASP A 22 -0.79 24.63 22.13
CA ASP A 22 -1.36 23.35 22.56
C ASP A 22 -0.96 22.22 21.60
N VAL A 23 -0.93 22.48 20.30
CA VAL A 23 -0.45 21.51 19.29
C VAL A 23 1.01 21.15 19.55
N VAL A 24 1.88 22.16 19.74
CA VAL A 24 3.31 21.93 20.02
C VAL A 24 3.48 21.19 21.33
N SER A 25 2.82 21.64 22.41
CA SER A 25 2.86 20.99 23.72
C SER A 25 2.37 19.54 23.64
N GLY A 26 1.29 19.27 22.90
CA GLY A 26 0.78 17.92 22.69
C GLY A 26 1.76 17.01 21.94
N ILE A 27 2.42 17.52 20.90
CA ILE A 27 3.46 16.76 20.18
C ILE A 27 4.66 16.48 21.10
N CYS A 28 5.13 17.47 21.84
CA CYS A 28 6.23 17.30 22.80
C CYS A 28 5.90 16.24 23.86
N HIS A 29 4.70 16.31 24.47
CA HIS A 29 4.26 15.30 25.43
C HIS A 29 4.20 13.91 24.80
N LYS A 30 3.65 13.75 23.58
CA LYS A 30 3.60 12.46 22.88
C LYS A 30 4.98 11.89 22.56
N LEU A 31 5.93 12.76 22.17
CA LEU A 31 7.29 12.34 21.90
C LEU A 31 7.98 11.86 23.18
N ILE A 32 7.77 12.53 24.30
CA ILE A 32 8.33 12.15 25.60
C ILE A 32 7.69 10.86 26.11
N SER A 33 6.36 10.77 26.13
CA SER A 33 5.64 9.63 26.70
C SER A 33 5.90 8.33 25.94
N ARG A 34 6.12 8.40 24.63
CA ARG A 34 6.37 7.20 23.81
C ARG A 34 7.85 6.82 23.72
N HIS A 35 8.78 7.73 23.97
CA HIS A 35 10.21 7.41 24.13
C HIS A 35 10.60 7.29 25.61
N SER A 36 9.87 6.49 26.39
CA SER A 36 10.19 6.21 27.80
C SER A 36 11.59 5.63 27.99
N HIS A 37 12.17 4.98 26.98
CA HIS A 37 13.55 4.51 27.02
C HIS A 37 14.61 5.63 26.96
N LEU A 38 14.23 6.85 26.57
CA LEU A 38 15.09 8.04 26.62
C LEU A 38 14.74 8.96 27.78
N PHE A 39 13.46 9.04 28.15
CA PHE A 39 12.93 10.06 29.08
C PHE A 39 12.27 9.50 30.34
N GLY A 40 12.25 8.17 30.52
CA GLY A 40 11.61 7.46 31.63
C GLY A 40 12.40 6.23 32.05
N ASP A 41 11.69 5.20 32.50
CA ASP A 41 12.29 4.04 33.20
C ASP A 41 12.39 2.76 32.34
N ASP A 42 11.86 2.74 31.13
CA ASP A 42 11.96 1.55 30.26
C ASP A 42 13.39 1.38 29.75
N GLU A 43 13.88 0.15 29.62
CA GLU A 43 15.15 -0.13 28.94
C GLU A 43 14.88 -0.73 27.56
N ALA A 44 15.51 -0.15 26.53
CA ALA A 44 15.49 -0.67 25.17
C ALA A 44 16.91 -0.72 24.64
N THR A 45 17.41 -1.93 24.36
CA THR A 45 18.82 -2.15 24.01
C THR A 45 19.04 -2.33 22.52
N THR A 46 18.00 -2.72 21.79
CA THR A 46 18.02 -2.91 20.35
C THR A 46 17.01 -1.99 19.64
N PRO A 47 17.19 -1.71 18.33
CA PRO A 47 16.19 -0.99 17.55
C PRO A 47 14.80 -1.64 17.58
N HIS A 48 14.74 -2.96 17.72
CA HIS A 48 13.48 -3.68 17.82
C HIS A 48 12.78 -3.38 19.16
N ASP A 49 13.52 -3.44 20.27
CA ASP A 49 13.01 -3.10 21.60
C ASP A 49 12.46 -1.66 21.65
N VAL A 50 13.16 -0.72 20.99
CA VAL A 50 12.74 0.68 20.89
C VAL A 50 11.38 0.81 20.19
N LEU A 51 11.19 0.10 19.08
CA LEU A 51 9.94 0.10 18.33
C LEU A 51 8.80 -0.52 19.13
N ASP A 52 9.07 -1.61 19.85
CA ASP A 52 8.07 -2.31 20.66
C ASP A 52 7.63 -1.46 21.86
N THR A 53 8.57 -0.83 22.57
CA THR A 53 8.28 0.12 23.64
C THR A 53 7.50 1.32 23.13
N TRP A 54 7.89 1.90 21.99
CA TRP A 54 7.18 3.02 21.37
C TRP A 54 5.71 2.67 21.05
N GLU A 55 5.46 1.47 20.51
CA GLU A 55 4.12 1.03 20.14
C GLU A 55 3.28 0.65 21.37
N LYS A 56 3.88 0.02 22.40
CA LYS A 56 3.23 -0.24 23.69
C LYS A 56 2.71 1.06 24.29
N ASN A 57 3.57 2.07 24.43
CA ASN A 57 3.21 3.36 25.03
C ASN A 57 2.18 4.12 24.20
N LYS A 58 2.26 4.02 22.88
CA LYS A 58 1.26 4.59 21.97
C LYS A 58 -0.12 3.94 22.13
N ARG A 59 -0.19 2.64 22.41
CA ARG A 59 -1.44 1.93 22.69
C ARG A 59 -2.06 2.40 24.01
N GLU A 60 -1.24 2.52 25.05
CA GLU A 60 -1.66 3.01 26.37
C GLU A 60 -2.17 4.45 26.29
N GLU A 61 -1.48 5.35 25.58
CA GLU A 61 -1.90 6.74 25.35
C GLU A 61 -3.27 6.83 24.65
N LYS A 62 -3.53 5.94 23.68
CA LYS A 62 -4.79 5.95 22.92
C LYS A 62 -5.96 5.30 23.66
N GLY A 63 -5.73 4.66 24.81
CA GLY A 63 -6.77 3.95 25.55
C GLY A 63 -7.41 2.81 24.75
N HIS A 64 -6.63 2.15 23.88
CA HIS A 64 -7.13 1.00 23.13
C HIS A 64 -7.15 -0.23 24.06
N ASP A 65 -8.35 -0.66 24.43
CA ASP A 65 -8.58 -1.85 25.27
C ASP A 65 -8.55 -3.15 24.46
N SER A 66 -8.69 -3.05 23.13
CA SER A 66 -8.69 -4.21 22.25
C SER A 66 -7.96 -3.98 20.93
N ILE A 67 -7.52 -5.09 20.35
CA ILE A 67 -6.87 -5.18 19.04
C ILE A 67 -7.79 -4.68 17.93
N VAL A 68 -9.09 -4.98 18.03
CA VAL A 68 -10.06 -4.59 17.01
C VAL A 68 -10.15 -3.07 16.95
N GLN A 69 -10.09 -2.38 18.10
CA GLN A 69 -9.99 -0.92 18.13
C GLN A 69 -8.69 -0.43 17.51
N GLU A 70 -7.57 -1.13 17.72
CA GLU A 70 -6.32 -0.80 17.04
C GLU A 70 -6.46 -0.98 15.53
N LEU A 71 -7.04 -2.06 15.00
CA LEU A 71 -7.24 -2.21 13.56
C LEU A 71 -8.19 -1.16 12.98
N GLN A 72 -9.25 -0.80 13.70
CA GLN A 72 -10.23 0.21 13.29
C GLN A 72 -9.64 1.63 13.26
N ASP A 73 -8.63 1.90 14.09
CA ASP A 73 -7.92 3.18 14.14
C ASP A 73 -6.95 3.39 12.95
N VAL A 74 -6.81 2.42 12.03
CA VAL A 74 -6.09 2.66 10.77
C VAL A 74 -6.91 3.64 9.91
N PRO A 75 -6.39 4.84 9.61
CA PRO A 75 -7.12 5.84 8.84
C PRO A 75 -7.61 5.32 7.49
N ILE A 76 -8.88 5.56 7.19
CA ILE A 76 -9.51 5.22 5.91
C ILE A 76 -8.97 6.13 4.78
N SER A 77 -8.47 7.31 5.12
CA SER A 77 -7.88 8.26 4.16
C SER A 77 -6.55 7.80 3.57
N PHE A 78 -5.93 6.74 4.10
CA PHE A 78 -4.73 6.18 3.49
C PHE A 78 -5.04 5.49 2.16
N PRO A 79 -4.10 5.57 1.18
CA PRO A 79 -4.14 4.72 0.00
C PRO A 79 -4.28 3.24 0.37
N ALA A 80 -4.93 2.46 -0.50
CA ALA A 80 -5.33 1.09 -0.21
C ALA A 80 -4.15 0.19 0.18
N LEU A 81 -3.00 0.29 -0.50
CA LEU A 81 -1.83 -0.54 -0.22
C LEU A 81 -1.20 -0.18 1.13
N MET A 82 -1.02 1.11 1.41
CA MET A 82 -0.53 1.59 2.70
C MET A 82 -1.48 1.20 3.85
N ARG A 83 -2.79 1.27 3.62
CA ARG A 83 -3.80 0.86 4.60
C ARG A 83 -3.71 -0.64 4.88
N SER A 84 -3.66 -1.47 3.83
CA SER A 84 -3.50 -2.92 3.92
C SER A 84 -2.23 -3.30 4.68
N PHE A 85 -1.09 -2.69 4.32
CA PHE A 85 0.20 -2.90 4.97
C PHE A 85 0.14 -2.61 6.47
N LYS A 86 -0.50 -1.50 6.88
CA LYS A 86 -0.65 -1.15 8.30
C LYS A 86 -1.58 -2.10 9.05
N LEU A 87 -2.68 -2.56 8.42
CA LEU A 87 -3.58 -3.55 9.01
C LEU A 87 -2.84 -4.86 9.28
N GLN A 88 -2.12 -5.37 8.29
CA GLN A 88 -1.35 -6.61 8.42
C GLN A 88 -0.20 -6.47 9.42
N LYS A 89 0.49 -5.32 9.46
CA LYS A 89 1.53 -5.06 10.48
C LYS A 89 0.97 -5.05 11.90
N ARG A 90 -0.26 -4.56 12.10
CA ARG A 90 -0.95 -4.62 13.39
C ARG A 90 -1.38 -6.06 13.74
N ALA A 91 -1.92 -6.80 12.77
CA ALA A 91 -2.31 -8.20 12.96
C ALA A 91 -1.12 -9.10 13.30
N ALA A 92 0.01 -8.93 12.60
CA ALA A 92 1.22 -9.75 12.78
C ALA A 92 1.81 -9.68 14.20
N ARG A 93 1.74 -8.51 14.85
CA ARG A 93 2.21 -8.31 16.24
C ARG A 93 1.55 -9.24 17.25
N LEU A 94 0.40 -9.80 16.90
CA LEU A 94 -0.41 -10.65 17.77
C LEU A 94 -0.19 -12.13 17.50
N GLY A 95 0.78 -12.45 16.64
CA GLY A 95 1.01 -13.81 16.16
C GLY A 95 0.05 -14.23 15.05
N PHE A 96 -0.82 -13.33 14.55
CA PHE A 96 -1.58 -13.58 13.32
C PHE A 96 -0.72 -13.23 12.11
N ASP A 97 0.32 -14.04 11.90
CA ASP A 97 1.23 -13.95 10.77
C ASP A 97 1.72 -15.34 10.34
N TRP A 98 2.21 -15.43 9.11
CA TRP A 98 2.86 -16.65 8.63
C TRP A 98 4.24 -16.79 9.28
N PRO A 99 4.63 -18.02 9.68
CA PRO A 99 5.92 -18.25 10.30
C PRO A 99 7.08 -18.09 9.32
N THR A 100 6.83 -18.23 8.02
CA THR A 100 7.84 -18.13 6.95
C THR A 100 7.30 -17.40 5.74
N ILE A 101 8.21 -16.79 4.97
CA ILE A 101 7.90 -16.13 3.70
C ILE A 101 7.33 -17.14 2.69
N ASP A 102 7.75 -18.41 2.76
CA ASP A 102 7.23 -19.45 1.86
C ASP A 102 5.72 -19.67 2.03
N GLY A 103 5.20 -19.65 3.26
CA GLY A 103 3.75 -19.74 3.48
C GLY A 103 2.99 -18.54 2.91
N ALA A 104 3.55 -17.34 3.04
CA ALA A 104 2.95 -16.14 2.42
C ALA A 104 3.03 -16.17 0.88
N ARG A 105 4.09 -16.75 0.31
CA ARG A 105 4.23 -16.97 -1.13
C ARG A 105 3.23 -18.01 -1.66
N GLU A 106 3.04 -19.11 -0.93
CA GLU A 106 2.03 -20.13 -1.28
C GLU A 106 0.64 -19.51 -1.34
N LYS A 107 0.32 -18.60 -0.42
CA LYS A 107 -0.95 -17.87 -0.44
C LYS A 107 -1.12 -17.04 -1.70
N ILE A 108 -0.08 -16.37 -2.22
CA ILE A 108 -0.18 -15.66 -3.52
C ILE A 108 -0.60 -16.63 -4.64
N ALA A 109 -0.01 -17.84 -4.67
CA ALA A 109 -0.36 -18.84 -5.68
C ALA A 109 -1.80 -19.34 -5.53
N GLU A 110 -2.25 -19.55 -4.29
CA GLU A 110 -3.63 -19.90 -3.95
C GLU A 110 -4.62 -18.85 -4.45
N GLU A 111 -4.46 -17.59 -4.03
CA GLU A 111 -5.35 -16.47 -4.43
C GLU A 111 -5.33 -16.23 -5.95
N THR A 112 -4.17 -16.45 -6.60
CA THR A 112 -4.07 -16.37 -8.06
C THR A 112 -4.93 -17.44 -8.72
N ASN A 113 -4.89 -18.67 -8.22
CA ASN A 113 -5.70 -19.76 -8.76
C ASN A 113 -7.19 -19.53 -8.50
N GLU A 114 -7.58 -19.07 -7.30
CA GLU A 114 -8.97 -18.76 -6.95
C GLU A 114 -9.55 -17.67 -7.86
N LEU A 115 -8.78 -16.59 -8.10
CA LEU A 115 -9.16 -15.54 -9.06
C LEU A 115 -9.40 -16.10 -10.47
N PHE A 116 -8.46 -16.90 -11.00
CA PHE A 116 -8.61 -17.44 -12.34
C PHE A 116 -9.69 -18.52 -12.44
N ASP A 117 -9.96 -19.27 -11.37
CA ASP A 117 -11.07 -20.21 -11.30
C ASP A 117 -12.42 -19.49 -11.39
N GLU A 118 -12.61 -18.38 -10.68
CA GLU A 118 -13.81 -17.55 -10.79
C GLU A 118 -13.95 -16.91 -12.18
N VAL A 119 -12.84 -16.41 -12.76
CA VAL A 119 -12.83 -15.90 -14.15
C VAL A 119 -13.22 -17.00 -15.15
N ASN A 120 -12.67 -18.21 -15.00
CA ASN A 120 -12.96 -19.33 -15.88
C ASN A 120 -14.41 -19.81 -15.76
N LYS A 121 -15.01 -19.74 -14.56
CA LYS A 121 -16.44 -20.02 -14.35
C LYS A 121 -17.29 -19.00 -15.08
N ALA A 122 -17.00 -17.71 -14.91
CA ALA A 122 -17.72 -16.62 -15.58
C ALA A 122 -17.60 -16.67 -17.12
N MET A 123 -16.47 -17.13 -17.67
CA MET A 123 -16.30 -17.28 -19.12
C MET A 123 -17.06 -18.48 -19.73
N ARG A 124 -17.46 -19.47 -18.92
CA ARG A 124 -18.18 -20.67 -19.38
C ARG A 124 -19.69 -20.45 -19.46
N ASP A 125 -20.23 -19.50 -18.70
CA ASP A 125 -21.62 -19.07 -18.83
C ASP A 125 -21.69 -18.00 -19.95
N ASP A 126 -22.36 -18.33 -21.05
CA ASP A 126 -22.45 -17.53 -22.30
C ASP A 126 -23.30 -16.24 -22.14
N SER A 127 -23.47 -15.77 -20.90
CA SER A 127 -24.24 -14.59 -20.49
C SER A 127 -23.34 -13.45 -20.05
N PHE A 128 -22.27 -13.15 -20.81
CA PHE A 128 -21.54 -11.89 -20.61
C PHE A 128 -22.27 -10.75 -21.36
N GLY A 129 -23.52 -10.49 -20.98
CA GLY A 129 -24.45 -9.63 -21.70
C GLY A 129 -25.11 -8.58 -20.81
N VAL A 130 -24.43 -7.44 -20.66
CA VAL A 130 -24.87 -6.15 -20.09
C VAL A 130 -26.36 -6.08 -19.70
N GLY A 131 -26.65 -6.18 -18.40
CA GLY A 131 -27.98 -5.90 -17.82
C GLY A 131 -27.93 -5.40 -16.37
N SER A 132 -28.61 -4.27 -16.11
CA SER A 132 -28.58 -3.40 -14.93
C SER A 132 -28.95 -3.97 -13.55
N GLU A 133 -28.37 -3.29 -12.54
CA GLU A 133 -28.86 -3.01 -11.18
C GLU A 133 -29.91 -3.96 -10.57
N GLY A 134 -29.41 -4.93 -9.83
CA GLY A 134 -30.11 -5.91 -9.00
C GLY A 134 -29.20 -7.13 -8.84
N ASP A 135 -29.37 -7.93 -7.79
CA ASP A 135 -28.63 -9.19 -7.55
C ASP A 135 -28.89 -10.23 -8.67
N SER A 136 -28.44 -9.92 -9.89
CA SER A 136 -28.39 -10.83 -11.03
C SER A 136 -27.18 -11.76 -10.88
N PRO A 137 -27.23 -12.99 -11.43
CA PRO A 137 -26.09 -13.89 -11.42
C PRO A 137 -24.78 -13.25 -11.93
N GLU A 138 -24.86 -12.39 -12.96
CA GLU A 138 -23.73 -11.61 -13.49
C GLU A 138 -23.13 -10.63 -12.46
N THR A 139 -23.95 -10.05 -11.58
CA THR A 139 -23.49 -9.14 -10.52
C THR A 139 -22.73 -9.91 -9.44
N LEU A 140 -23.22 -11.10 -9.08
CA LEU A 140 -22.57 -11.98 -8.10
C LEU A 140 -21.23 -12.53 -8.61
N GLU A 141 -21.13 -12.87 -9.89
CA GLU A 141 -19.86 -13.33 -10.49
C GLU A 141 -18.81 -12.23 -10.50
N ARG A 142 -19.20 -11.01 -10.91
CA ARG A 142 -18.29 -9.86 -10.88
C ARG A 142 -17.86 -9.51 -9.46
N GLU A 143 -18.75 -9.65 -8.48
CA GLU A 143 -18.43 -9.45 -7.07
C GLU A 143 -17.40 -10.49 -6.57
N ARG A 144 -17.57 -11.77 -6.95
CA ARG A 144 -16.57 -12.81 -6.62
C ARG A 144 -15.21 -12.49 -7.22
N ILE A 145 -15.14 -12.22 -8.52
CA ILE A 145 -13.89 -11.85 -9.20
C ILE A 145 -13.26 -10.60 -8.56
N PHE A 146 -14.08 -9.62 -8.17
CA PHE A 146 -13.62 -8.41 -7.47
C PHE A 146 -13.01 -8.74 -6.10
N ASN A 147 -13.66 -9.61 -5.32
CA ASN A 147 -13.17 -10.03 -4.01
C ASN A 147 -11.85 -10.82 -4.12
N GLU A 148 -11.78 -11.82 -4.99
CA GLU A 148 -10.55 -12.61 -5.22
C GLU A 148 -9.40 -11.71 -5.72
N GLY A 149 -9.71 -10.71 -6.57
CA GLY A 149 -8.72 -9.72 -7.00
C GLY A 149 -8.20 -8.88 -5.83
N GLY A 150 -9.07 -8.55 -4.87
CA GLY A 150 -8.70 -7.89 -3.62
C GLY A 150 -7.82 -8.76 -2.73
N ASP A 151 -8.15 -10.04 -2.58
CA ASP A 151 -7.42 -10.98 -1.73
C ASP A 151 -6.04 -11.30 -2.30
N LEU A 152 -5.90 -11.41 -3.63
CA LEU A 152 -4.58 -11.50 -4.29
C LEU A 152 -3.70 -10.28 -3.98
N LEU A 153 -4.24 -9.05 -4.11
CA LEU A 153 -3.51 -7.83 -3.77
C LEU A 153 -3.14 -7.80 -2.27
N PHE A 154 -4.04 -8.26 -1.40
CA PHE A 154 -3.80 -8.36 0.03
C PHE A 154 -2.67 -9.35 0.36
N ALA A 155 -2.64 -10.51 -0.29
CA ALA A 155 -1.57 -11.51 -0.16
C ALA A 155 -0.22 -10.97 -0.64
N VAL A 156 -0.18 -10.26 -1.77
CA VAL A 156 1.04 -9.60 -2.28
C VAL A 156 1.58 -8.56 -1.28
N VAL A 157 0.71 -7.72 -0.72
CA VAL A 157 1.10 -6.74 0.31
C VAL A 157 1.69 -7.45 1.54
N ASN A 158 1.17 -8.62 1.89
CA ASN A 158 1.67 -9.36 3.04
C ASN A 158 3.10 -9.89 2.84
N VAL A 159 3.41 -10.40 1.65
CA VAL A 159 4.79 -10.79 1.31
C VAL A 159 5.71 -9.58 1.36
N LEU A 160 5.33 -8.44 0.78
CA LEU A 160 6.13 -7.22 0.81
C LEU A 160 6.36 -6.73 2.26
N ARG A 161 5.36 -6.85 3.13
CA ARG A 161 5.48 -6.54 4.55
C ARG A 161 6.50 -7.43 5.27
N MET A 162 6.51 -8.73 5.01
CA MET A 162 7.50 -9.65 5.60
C MET A 162 8.92 -9.36 5.10
N LEU A 163 9.05 -8.78 3.91
CA LEU A 163 10.32 -8.31 3.35
C LEU A 163 10.68 -6.88 3.76
N GLU A 164 9.90 -6.24 4.63
CA GLU A 164 10.05 -4.86 5.08
C GLU A 164 10.01 -3.82 3.94
N ILE A 165 9.30 -4.14 2.85
CA ILE A 165 9.11 -3.26 1.70
C ILE A 165 7.78 -2.52 1.82
N ASP A 166 7.82 -1.19 1.71
CA ASP A 166 6.61 -0.37 1.62
C ASP A 166 5.93 -0.54 0.24
N PRO A 167 4.74 -1.15 0.16
CA PRO A 167 4.12 -1.52 -1.12
C PRO A 167 3.70 -0.30 -1.94
N GLU A 168 3.28 0.79 -1.28
CA GLU A 168 2.86 2.02 -1.93
C GLU A 168 4.05 2.67 -2.66
N SER A 169 5.18 2.81 -1.97
CA SER A 169 6.42 3.35 -2.54
C SER A 169 6.98 2.45 -3.64
N ALA A 170 6.93 1.12 -3.46
CA ALA A 170 7.39 0.17 -4.46
C ALA A 170 6.57 0.22 -5.75
N LEU A 171 5.24 0.34 -5.63
CA LEU A 171 4.36 0.49 -6.79
C LEU A 171 4.60 1.83 -7.49
N ASN A 172 4.66 2.94 -6.74
CA ASN A 172 4.97 4.26 -7.30
C ASN A 172 6.29 4.27 -8.07
N ALA A 173 7.35 3.69 -7.52
CA ALA A 173 8.64 3.57 -8.21
C ALA A 173 8.54 2.73 -9.51
N THR A 174 7.68 1.71 -9.52
CA THR A 174 7.43 0.90 -10.71
C THR A 174 6.64 1.66 -11.77
N SER A 175 5.64 2.44 -11.37
CA SER A 175 4.87 3.33 -12.26
C SER A 175 5.75 4.41 -12.90
N GLU A 176 6.60 5.06 -12.12
CA GLU A 176 7.57 6.04 -12.64
C GLU A 176 8.53 5.41 -13.65
N LYS A 177 9.03 4.20 -13.35
CA LYS A 177 9.84 3.44 -14.30
C LYS A 177 9.09 3.09 -15.58
N PHE A 178 7.80 2.75 -15.50
CA PHE A 178 6.97 2.49 -16.67
C PHE A 178 6.83 3.75 -17.53
N ILE A 179 6.53 4.90 -16.91
CA ILE A 179 6.40 6.20 -17.60
C ILE A 179 7.71 6.56 -18.30
N ARG A 180 8.86 6.49 -17.61
CA ARG A 180 10.16 6.77 -18.23
C ARG A 180 10.43 5.89 -19.44
N ARG A 181 10.08 4.60 -19.37
CA ARG A 181 10.27 3.67 -20.49
C ARG A 181 9.40 4.02 -21.68
N PHE A 182 8.15 4.40 -21.45
CA PHE A 182 7.26 4.85 -22.51
C PHE A 182 7.75 6.13 -23.18
N VAL A 183 8.29 7.08 -22.41
CA VAL A 183 8.91 8.30 -22.96
C VAL A 183 10.09 7.92 -23.87
N MET A 184 10.98 7.03 -23.43
CA MET A 184 12.10 6.58 -24.27
C MET A 184 11.64 5.79 -25.51
N MET A 185 10.56 5.00 -25.41
CA MET A 185 9.97 4.33 -26.57
C MET A 185 9.43 5.33 -27.59
N ASP A 186 8.74 6.38 -27.13
CA ASP A 186 8.22 7.46 -27.98
C ASP A 186 9.37 8.20 -28.70
N GLU A 187 10.47 8.48 -27.99
CA GLU A 187 11.68 9.06 -28.59
C GLU A 187 12.27 8.15 -29.68
N LEU A 188 12.44 6.85 -29.41
CA LEU A 188 12.97 5.88 -30.38
C LEU A 188 12.04 5.67 -31.58
N ALA A 189 10.72 5.71 -31.37
CA ALA A 189 9.75 5.63 -32.47
C ALA A 189 9.88 6.85 -33.39
N ARG A 190 9.99 8.06 -32.81
CA ARG A 190 10.18 9.31 -33.55
C ARG A 190 11.49 9.36 -34.33
N GLU A 191 12.58 8.80 -33.79
CA GLU A 191 13.84 8.66 -34.53
C GLU A 191 13.67 7.86 -35.83
N ASN A 192 12.71 6.92 -35.85
CA ASN A 192 12.36 6.13 -37.02
C ASN A 192 11.20 6.71 -37.85
N ASN A 193 10.80 7.97 -37.58
CA ASN A 193 9.64 8.64 -38.19
C ASN A 193 8.31 7.86 -38.03
N GLN A 194 8.17 7.14 -36.92
CA GLN A 194 6.93 6.44 -36.54
C GLN A 194 6.35 7.05 -35.26
N THR A 195 5.07 6.80 -35.00
CA THR A 195 4.43 7.09 -33.71
C THR A 195 4.03 5.80 -33.03
N LEU A 196 3.95 5.77 -31.69
CA LEU A 196 3.59 4.56 -30.98
C LEU A 196 2.17 4.09 -31.35
N GLU A 197 1.23 5.00 -31.57
CA GLU A 197 -0.17 4.67 -31.88
C GLU A 197 -0.34 3.89 -33.19
N GLU A 198 0.60 4.02 -34.13
CA GLU A 198 0.57 3.35 -35.43
C GLU A 198 1.33 2.00 -35.42
N MET A 199 2.01 1.68 -34.32
CA MET A 199 2.81 0.46 -34.19
C MET A 199 1.96 -0.71 -33.71
N SER A 200 2.32 -1.91 -34.17
CA SER A 200 1.82 -3.16 -33.61
C SER A 200 2.41 -3.43 -32.22
N LEU A 201 1.75 -4.29 -31.44
CA LEU A 201 2.24 -4.71 -30.12
C LEU A 201 3.64 -5.36 -30.20
N ASP A 202 3.93 -6.11 -31.26
CA ASP A 202 5.23 -6.75 -31.46
C ASP A 202 6.33 -5.71 -31.69
N GLU A 203 6.05 -4.65 -32.45
CA GLU A 203 6.99 -3.55 -32.67
C GLU A 203 7.20 -2.72 -31.40
N MET A 204 6.14 -2.47 -30.62
CA MET A 204 6.23 -1.83 -29.32
C MET A 204 7.07 -2.66 -28.33
N ASP A 205 6.91 -3.99 -28.30
CA ASP A 205 7.69 -4.86 -27.42
C ASP A 205 9.18 -4.87 -27.80
N GLN A 206 9.50 -4.80 -29.10
CA GLN A 206 10.89 -4.64 -29.56
C GLN A 206 11.51 -3.33 -29.05
N LEU A 207 10.77 -2.21 -29.13
CA LEU A 207 11.24 -0.93 -28.58
C LEU A 207 11.39 -1.00 -27.05
N TRP A 208 10.42 -1.59 -26.35
CA TRP A 208 10.47 -1.77 -24.91
C TRP A 208 11.70 -2.57 -24.46
N ASN A 209 12.01 -3.66 -25.17
CA ASN A 209 13.20 -4.48 -24.88
C ASN A 209 14.51 -3.70 -25.15
N LYS A 210 14.58 -2.92 -26.23
CA LYS A 210 15.72 -2.02 -26.50
C LYS A 210 15.92 -0.99 -25.37
N VAL A 211 14.83 -0.36 -24.91
CA VAL A 211 14.88 0.61 -23.79
C VAL A 211 15.42 -0.05 -22.52
N LYS A 212 14.92 -1.25 -22.18
CA LYS A 212 15.39 -2.01 -21.00
C LYS A 212 16.88 -2.35 -21.07
N GLU A 213 17.41 -2.68 -22.24
CA GLU A 213 18.84 -2.93 -22.42
C GLU A 213 19.68 -1.67 -22.23
N ASN A 214 19.21 -0.53 -22.74
CA ASN A 214 19.90 0.75 -22.61
C ASN A 214 19.94 1.23 -21.15
N GLU A 215 18.86 1.08 -20.38
CA GLU A 215 18.83 1.38 -18.94
C GLU A 215 19.81 0.50 -18.15
N ARG A 216 19.95 -0.79 -18.49
CA ARG A 216 20.88 -1.70 -17.80
C ARG A 216 22.35 -1.33 -18.04
N LYS A 217 22.67 -0.72 -19.18
CA LYS A 217 24.03 -0.32 -19.57
C LYS A 217 24.46 1.03 -19.00
N LYS A 218 23.50 1.87 -18.61
CA LYS A 218 23.74 3.12 -17.89
C LYS A 218 23.20 2.97 -16.46
N PRO A 219 24.00 2.48 -15.49
CA PRO A 219 23.63 2.71 -14.10
C PRO A 219 23.54 4.23 -13.92
N CYS A 220 22.38 4.75 -13.51
CA CYS A 220 22.23 6.16 -13.20
C CYS A 220 23.29 6.58 -12.16
N ASP A 221 24.00 7.68 -12.44
CA ASP A 221 24.70 8.50 -11.45
C ASP A 221 23.70 9.13 -10.45
#